data_AF-T0S148-F1
#
_entry.id   AF-T0S148-F1
#
_cell.length_a   1.000
_cell.length_b   1.000
_cell.length_c   1.000
_cell.angle_alpha   90.00
_cell.angle_beta   90.00
_cell.angle_gamma   90.00
#
_symmetry.space_group_name_H-M   'P 1'
#
loop_
_entity.id
_entity.type
_entity.pdbx_description
1 polymer ?
#
loop_
_entity_poly.entity_id
_entity_poly.type
_entity_poly.pdbx_seq_one_letter_code
_entity_poly.pdbx_strand_id
1 'polypeptide(L)'
;MKVRPSSLEEVTDKILPEEVVEDLAKLKGRDILNLEIAEGENPFIVASDTIVFIDETILGKPKNREHAKEMLMSLSGREHHVYTAVYMATK
;
A
#
# COMPACT_ATOMS: atom_id res chain seq x y z
N MET A 1 -19.73 6.65 5.67
CA MET A 1 -18.36 6.19 5.32
C MET A 1 -17.39 6.85 6.28
N LYS A 2 -16.62 6.06 7.04
CA LYS A 2 -15.60 6.52 8.00
C LYS A 2 -14.22 6.28 7.39
N VAL A 3 -13.27 7.17 7.62
CA VAL A 3 -11.87 7.00 7.21
C VAL A 3 -11.02 6.88 8.46
N ARG A 4 -10.23 5.81 8.57
CA ARG A 4 -9.27 5.59 9.65
C ARG A 4 -7.93 5.16 9.05
N PRO A 5 -6.86 5.94 9.20
CA PRO A 5 -5.55 5.55 8.69
C PRO A 5 -4.94 4.44 9.55
N SER A 6 -4.34 3.43 8.89
CA SER A 6 -3.49 2.44 9.56
C SER A 6 -2.25 3.13 10.14
N SER A 7 -1.82 2.67 11.31
CA SER A 7 -0.62 3.20 11.99
C SER A 7 0.58 2.26 11.91
N LEU A 8 0.39 1.05 11.36
CA LEU A 8 1.47 0.10 11.14
C LEU A 8 2.50 0.61 10.12
N GLU A 9 3.75 0.26 10.37
CA GLU A 9 4.84 0.45 9.42
C GLU A 9 4.63 -0.45 8.20
N GLU A 10 4.82 0.11 7.00
CA GLU A 10 4.63 -0.58 5.72
C GLU A 10 5.87 -1.43 5.40
N VAL A 11 6.04 -2.55 6.11
CA VAL A 11 7.17 -3.48 5.94
C VAL A 11 6.66 -4.83 5.44
N THR A 12 7.33 -5.39 4.43
CA THR A 12 7.06 -6.72 3.88
C THR A 12 8.36 -7.41 3.48
N ASP A 13 8.38 -8.74 3.54
CA ASP A 13 9.47 -9.59 3.06
C ASP A 13 9.25 -10.07 1.60
N LYS A 14 8.12 -9.67 1.00
CA LYS A 14 7.79 -9.98 -0.39
C LYS A 14 8.65 -9.18 -1.36
N ILE A 15 8.86 -9.76 -2.53
CA ILE A 15 9.74 -9.20 -3.57
C ILE A 15 8.95 -8.96 -4.85
N LEU A 16 8.06 -9.88 -5.22
CA LEU A 16 7.22 -9.73 -6.41
C LEU A 16 6.23 -8.58 -6.20
N PRO A 17 6.06 -7.68 -7.19
CA PRO A 17 5.26 -6.47 -7.01
C PRO A 17 3.81 -6.76 -6.63
N GLU A 18 3.19 -7.79 -7.21
CA GLU A 18 1.84 -8.25 -6.87
C GLU A 18 1.73 -8.75 -5.43
N GLU A 19 2.73 -9.49 -4.94
CA GLU A 19 2.74 -10.00 -3.56
C GLU A 19 2.97 -8.86 -2.56
N VAL A 20 3.83 -7.90 -2.91
CA VAL A 20 4.11 -6.71 -2.09
C VAL A 20 2.83 -5.89 -1.89
N VAL A 21 2.12 -5.53 -2.97
CA VAL A 21 0.89 -4.72 -2.80
C VAL A 21 -0.19 -5.47 -2.04
N GLU A 22 -0.34 -6.77 -2.30
CA GLU A 22 -1.31 -7.58 -1.59
C GLU A 22 -1.03 -7.64 -0.08
N ASP A 23 0.22 -7.89 0.29
CA ASP A 23 0.63 -8.01 1.69
C ASP A 23 0.45 -6.67 2.42
N LEU A 24 0.86 -5.56 1.80
CA LEU A 24 0.71 -4.22 2.37
C LEU A 24 -0.76 -3.79 2.49
N ALA A 25 -1.61 -4.10 1.51
CA ALA A 25 -3.05 -3.83 1.59
C ALA A 25 -3.72 -4.65 2.70
N LYS A 26 -3.35 -5.94 2.83
CA LYS A 26 -3.82 -6.82 3.91
C LYS A 26 -3.34 -6.33 5.27
N LEU A 27 -2.09 -5.89 5.40
CA LEU A 27 -1.52 -5.36 6.64
C LEU A 27 -2.33 -4.16 7.15
N LYS A 28 -2.57 -3.16 6.28
CA LYS A 28 -3.38 -1.98 6.59
C LYS A 28 -4.81 -2.33 6.98
N GLY A 29 -5.44 -3.20 6.20
CA GLY A 29 -6.82 -3.59 6.45
C GLY A 29 -7.01 -4.36 7.74
N ARG A 30 -6.09 -5.28 8.07
CA ARG A 30 -6.12 -6.06 9.31
C ARG A 30 -5.89 -5.19 10.54
N ASP A 31 -5.01 -4.18 10.47
CA ASP A 31 -4.83 -3.20 11.55
C ASP A 31 -6.17 -2.57 11.95
N ILE A 32 -6.86 -1.98 10.96
CA ILE A 32 -8.13 -1.30 11.20
C ILE A 32 -9.24 -2.27 11.60
N LEU A 33 -9.32 -3.45 10.98
CA LEU A 33 -10.29 -4.47 11.35
C LEU A 33 -10.17 -4.87 12.82
N ASN A 34 -8.95 -5.14 13.29
CA ASN A 34 -8.70 -5.54 14.67
C ASN A 34 -9.05 -4.42 15.65
N LEU A 35 -8.72 -3.16 15.33
CA LEU A 35 -9.04 -2.01 16.16
C LEU A 35 -10.55 -1.79 16.29
N GLU A 36 -11.30 -1.81 15.19
CA GLU A 36 -12.75 -1.61 15.21
C GLU A 36 -13.47 -2.78 15.92
N ILE A 37 -13.01 -4.03 15.74
CA ILE A 37 -13.53 -5.19 16.49
C ILE A 37 -13.29 -5.02 17.99
N ALA A 38 -12.10 -4.56 18.40
CA ALA A 38 -11.77 -4.31 19.80
C ALA A 38 -12.61 -3.18 20.41
N GLU A 39 -13.06 -2.22 19.59
CA GLU A 39 -14.00 -1.15 19.95
C GLU A 39 -15.46 -1.63 20.00
N GLY A 40 -15.73 -2.92 19.71
CA GLY A 40 -17.05 -3.53 19.78
C GLY A 40 -17.88 -3.40 18.50
N GLU A 41 -17.28 -2.93 17.41
CA GLU A 41 -17.95 -2.72 16.14
C GLU A 41 -18.08 -4.02 15.32
N ASN A 42 -18.88 -3.93 14.26
CA ASN A 42 -18.96 -4.95 13.20
C ASN A 42 -18.67 -4.30 11.83
N PRO A 43 -17.40 -3.96 11.55
CA PRO A 43 -17.05 -3.15 10.40
C PRO A 43 -17.03 -3.97 9.10
N PHE A 44 -17.24 -3.27 7.99
CA PHE A 44 -16.80 -3.69 6.67
C PHE A 44 -15.60 -2.81 6.28
N ILE A 45 -14.43 -3.40 6.15
CA ILE A 45 -13.18 -2.71 5.88
C ILE A 45 -12.85 -2.82 4.40
N VAL A 46 -12.46 -1.68 3.82
CA VAL A 46 -11.78 -1.60 2.53
C VAL A 46 -10.44 -0.91 2.76
N ALA A 47 -9.36 -1.57 2.36
CA ALA A 47 -8.02 -1.01 2.36
C ALA A 47 -7.36 -1.26 1.01
N SER A 48 -6.35 -0.46 0.67
CA SER A 48 -5.60 -0.64 -0.58
C SER A 48 -4.16 -0.22 -0.41
N ASP A 49 -3.31 -0.76 -1.26
CA ASP A 49 -1.93 -0.31 -1.44
C ASP A 49 -1.64 -0.12 -2.93
N THR A 50 -0.68 0.74 -3.26
CA THR A 50 -0.32 1.02 -4.65
C THR A 50 1.17 1.29 -4.75
N ILE A 51 1.82 0.58 -5.66
CA ILE A 51 3.24 0.78 -5.98
C ILE A 51 3.43 1.01 -7.48
N VAL A 52 4.56 1.64 -7.81
CA VAL A 52 5.06 1.73 -9.18
C VAL A 52 6.26 0.79 -9.31
N PHE A 53 6.32 0.04 -10.39
CA PHE A 53 7.40 -0.91 -10.68
C PHE A 53 8.02 -0.60 -12.05
N ILE A 54 9.34 -0.42 -12.06
CA ILE A 54 10.13 -0.13 -13.26
C ILE A 54 11.54 -0.72 -13.07
N ASP A 55 12.12 -1.32 -14.12
CA ASP A 55 13.48 -1.88 -14.10
C ASP A 55 13.79 -2.74 -12.86
N GLU A 56 12.91 -3.70 -12.56
CA GLU A 56 13.05 -4.61 -11.40
C GLU A 56 13.04 -3.89 -10.04
N THR A 57 12.64 -2.62 -10.01
CA THR A 57 12.65 -1.76 -8.82
C THR A 57 11.23 -1.33 -8.47
N ILE A 58 10.86 -1.53 -7.20
CA ILE A 58 9.65 -0.98 -6.60
C ILE A 58 9.94 0.44 -6.13
N LEU A 59 9.17 1.40 -6.64
CA LEU A 59 9.18 2.78 -6.23
C LEU A 59 8.12 3.00 -5.13
N GLY A 60 8.60 3.16 -3.90
CA GLY A 60 7.79 3.58 -2.76
C GLY A 60 7.56 5.09 -2.70
N LYS A 61 7.29 5.62 -1.51
CA LYS A 61 7.14 7.07 -1.31
C LYS A 61 8.52 7.77 -1.41
N PRO A 62 8.63 8.92 -2.07
CA PRO A 62 9.86 9.70 -2.07
C PRO A 62 10.17 10.18 -0.64
N LYS A 63 11.47 10.15 -0.30
CA LYS A 63 11.97 10.56 1.03
C LYS A 63 11.99 12.08 1.18
N ASN A 64 12.16 12.79 0.06
CA ASN A 64 12.26 14.24 -0.02
C ASN A 64 12.02 14.70 -1.47
N ARG A 65 12.08 16.01 -1.68
CA ARG A 65 11.83 16.64 -2.99
C ARG A 65 12.83 16.23 -4.08
N GLU A 66 14.11 16.07 -3.76
CA GLU A 66 15.11 15.68 -4.76
C GLU A 66 14.90 14.22 -5.18
N HIS A 67 14.65 13.32 -4.22
CA HIS A 67 14.30 11.93 -4.52
C HIS A 67 13.03 11.84 -5.39
N ALA A 68 12.02 12.67 -5.12
CA ALA A 68 10.82 12.72 -5.98
C ALA A 68 11.15 13.15 -7.42
N LYS A 69 12.05 14.12 -7.60
CA LYS A 69 12.51 14.56 -8.92
C LYS A 69 13.28 13.46 -9.64
N GLU A 70 14.17 12.74 -8.94
CA GLU A 70 14.89 11.60 -9.49
C GLU A 70 13.94 10.48 -9.94
N MET A 71 12.94 10.13 -9.10
CA MET A 71 11.90 9.17 -9.46
C MET A 71 11.10 9.63 -10.70
N LEU A 72 10.67 10.88 -10.77
CA LEU A 72 9.93 11.39 -11.93
C LEU A 72 10.78 11.37 -13.21
N MET A 73 12.07 11.71 -13.10
CA MET A 73 13.01 11.63 -14.22
C MET A 73 13.25 10.19 -14.67
N SER A 74 13.28 9.21 -13.75
CA SER A 74 13.45 7.80 -14.11
C SER A 74 12.23 7.18 -14.79
N LEU A 75 11.04 7.75 -14.58
CA LEU A 75 9.77 7.36 -15.22
C LEU A 75 9.52 8.09 -16.56
N SER A 76 10.12 9.25 -16.77
CA SER A 76 9.79 10.15 -17.89
C SER A 76 10.03 9.49 -19.26
N GLY A 77 8.98 9.45 -20.09
CA GLY A 77 9.05 8.87 -21.45
C GLY A 77 9.21 7.35 -21.49
N ARG A 78 8.98 6.65 -20.37
CA ARG A 78 9.20 5.21 -20.22
C ARG A 78 7.95 4.50 -19.74
N GLU A 79 7.78 3.27 -20.21
CA GLU A 79 6.75 2.38 -19.70
C GLU A 79 7.12 1.90 -18.29
N HIS A 80 6.11 1.80 -17.43
CA HIS A 80 6.21 1.32 -16.07
C HIS A 80 4.88 0.68 -15.67
N HIS A 81 4.90 -0.17 -14.66
CA HIS A 81 3.72 -0.86 -14.18
C HIS A 81 3.23 -0.25 -12.87
N VAL A 82 1.91 -0.10 -12.75
CA VAL A 82 1.27 0.32 -11.49
C VAL A 82 0.47 -0.85 -10.98
N TYR A 83 0.77 -1.29 -9.76
CA TYR A 83 0.06 -2.36 -9.08
C TYR A 83 -0.78 -1.75 -7.97
N THR A 84 -2.06 -2.08 -7.92
CA THR A 84 -2.96 -1.72 -6.83
C THR A 84 -3.64 -2.97 -6.32
N ALA A 85 -3.48 -3.28 -5.04
CA ALA A 85 -4.25 -4.31 -4.36
C ALA A 85 -5.37 -3.68 -3.55
N VAL A 86 -6.51 -4.37 -3.49
CA VAL A 86 -7.65 -4.02 -2.65
C VAL A 86 -7.91 -5.17 -1.69
N TYR A 87 -7.94 -4.86 -0.40
CA TYR A 87 -8.31 -5.77 0.67
C TYR A 87 -9.72 -5.43 1.16
N MET A 88 -10.56 -6.45 1.28
CA MET A 88 -11.93 -6.33 1.78
C MET A 88 -12.16 -7.39 2.85
N ALA A 89 -12.71 -6.99 4.00
CA ALA A 89 -13.02 -7.93 5.08
C ALA A 89 -14.18 -7.45 5.95
N THR A 90 -14.86 -8.41 6.54
CA THR A 90 -15.78 -8.23 7.66
C THR A 90 -15.19 -8.85 8.92
N LYS A 91 -15.86 -8.64 10.05
CA LYS A 91 -15.66 -9.47 11.25
C LYS A 91 -15.89 -10.95 10.96
#